data_AF-U1GZX0-F1
#
_entry.id   AF-U1GZX0-F1
#
_cell.length_a   1.000
_cell.length_b   1.000
_cell.length_c   1.000
_cell.angle_alpha   90.00
_cell.angle_beta   90.00
_cell.angle_gamma   90.00
#
_symmetry.space_group_name_H-M   'P 1'
#
loop_
_entity.id
_entity.type
_entity.pdbx_description
1 polymer ?
#
loop_
_entity_poly.entity_id
_entity_poly.type
_entity_poly.pdbx_seq_one_letter_code
_entity_poly.pdbx_strand_id
1 'polypeptide(L)' 'MLMLITYDISFDDPQGQKRLRQIAKLCLDYGVRVQYSVFECDITPDQ' A
#
# COMPACT_ATOMS: atom_id res chain seq x y z
N MET A 1 0.23 -14.67 -6.47
CA MET A 1 0.62 -13.88 -7.66
C MET A 1 1.25 -12.62 -7.13
N LEU A 2 2.46 -12.29 -7.57
CA LEU A 2 3.12 -11.07 -7.13
C LEU A 2 2.45 -9.85 -7.78
N MET A 3 1.93 -8.94 -6.97
CA MET A 3 1.39 -7.64 -7.37
C MET A 3 2.23 -6.50 -6.80
N LEU A 4 2.56 -5.54 -7.66
CA LEU A 4 3.19 -4.29 -7.27
C LEU A 4 2.11 -3.21 -7.15
N ILE A 5 1.95 -2.65 -5.96
CA ILE A 5 0.96 -1.62 -5.65
C ILE A 5 1.69 -0.29 -5.48
N THR A 6 1.35 0.69 -6.31
CA THR A 6 1.82 2.08 -6.20
C THR A 6 0.64 2.98 -5.82
N TYR A 7 0.73 3.64 -4.67
CA TYR A 7 -0.31 4.53 -4.20
C TYR A 7 0.10 5.98 -4.40
N ASP A 8 -0.58 6.67 -5.31
CA ASP A 8 -0.45 8.11 -5.49
C ASP A 8 -1.19 8.83 -4.36
N ILE A 9 -0.44 9.64 -3.62
CA ILE A 9 -0.92 10.34 -2.45
C ILE A 9 -0.56 11.81 -2.56
N SER A 10 -1.58 12.68 -2.52
CA SER A 10 -1.36 14.11 -2.38
C SER A 10 -0.84 14.43 -0.97
N PHE A 11 0.25 15.22 -0.91
CA PHE A 11 0.78 15.77 0.33
C PHE A 11 0.01 17.02 0.81
N ASP A 12 -0.78 17.64 -0.06
CA ASP A 12 -1.59 18.82 0.27
C ASP A 12 -2.87 18.46 1.04
N ASP A 13 -3.26 17.18 1.03
CA ASP A 13 -4.37 16.69 1.85
C ASP A 13 -3.88 16.29 3.24
N PRO A 14 -4.32 16.99 4.31
CA PRO A 14 -3.95 16.65 5.69
C PRO A 14 -4.35 15.23 6.10
N GLN A 15 -5.35 14.64 5.45
CA GLN A 15 -5.79 13.26 5.70
C GLN A 15 -5.01 12.22 4.90
N GLY A 16 -4.18 12.63 3.94
CA GLY A 16 -3.37 11.75 3.10
C GLY A 16 -2.53 10.80 3.94
N GLN A 17 -1.77 11.31 4.91
CA GLN A 17 -0.92 10.48 5.77
C GLN A 17 -1.72 9.42 6.55
N LYS A 18 -2.94 9.76 7.00
CA LYS A 18 -3.81 8.81 7.70
C LYS A 18 -4.25 7.68 6.76
N ARG A 19 -4.63 7.99 5.52
CA ARG A 19 -5.00 6.99 4.51
C ARG A 19 -3.81 6.11 4.14
N LEU A 20 -2.62 6.68 3.95
CA LEU A 20 -1.42 5.89 3.68
C LEU A 20 -1.09 4.92 4.82
N ARG A 21 -1.27 5.33 6.08
CA ARG A 21 -1.10 4.41 7.22
C ARG A 21 -2.09 3.24 7.18
N GLN A 22 -3.34 3.50 6.79
CA GLN A 22 -4.36 2.46 6.66
C GLN A 22 -4.05 1.49 5.52
N ILE A 23 -3.69 2.01 4.34
CA ILE A 23 -3.29 1.19 3.18
C ILE A 23 -2.04 0.38 3.51
N ALA A 24 -1.02 1.01 4.09
CA ALA A 24 0.21 0.32 4.45
C ALA A 24 -0.04 -0.81 5.44
N LYS A 25 -0.92 -0.62 6.42
CA LYS A 25 -1.29 -1.68 7.36
C LYS A 25 -1.89 -2.89 6.63
N LEU A 26 -2.78 -2.65 5.66
CA LEU A 26 -3.40 -3.72 4.88
C LEU A 26 -2.39 -4.42 3.96
N CYS A 27 -1.59 -3.67 3.19
CA CYS A 27 -0.64 -4.25 2.22
C CYS A 27 0.47 -5.08 2.91
N LEU A 28 0.87 -4.70 4.13
CA LEU A 28 1.86 -5.45 4.91
C LEU A 28 1.35 -6.81 5.40
N ASP A 29 0.03 -7.05 5.45
CA ASP A 29 -0.52 -8.36 5.75
C ASP A 29 -0.28 -9.36 4.59
N TYR A 30 -0.02 -8.86 3.38
CA TYR A 30 0.15 -9.65 2.16
C TYR A 30 1.54 -9.52 1.54
N GLY A 31 2.47 -8.79 2.15
CA GLY A 31 3.79 -8.60 1.58
C GLY A 31 4.64 -7.53 2.27
N VAL A 32 5.43 -6.81 1.48
CA VAL A 32 6.46 -5.90 1.97
C VAL A 32 6.31 -4.50 1.39
N ARG A 33 6.55 -3.48 2.24
CA ARG A 33 6.60 -2.08 1.80
C ARG A 33 8.03 -1.75 1.37
N VAL A 34 8.23 -1.57 0.06
CA VAL A 34 9.55 -1.36 -0.55
C VAL A 34 9.94 0.11 -0.70
N GLN A 35 8.96 1.03 -0.75
CA GLN A 35 9.20 2.48 -0.73
C GLN A 35 8.12 3.20 0.08
N TYR A 36 8.09 4.55 0.03
CA TYR A 36 7.12 5.34 0.80
C TYR A 36 5.68 4.93 0.53
N SER A 37 5.24 4.86 -0.72
CA SER A 37 3.88 4.43 -1.07
C SER A 37 3.87 3.29 -2.10
N VAL A 38 4.91 2.43 -2.05
CA VAL A 38 5.07 1.28 -2.94
C VAL A 38 5.17 -0.01 -2.13
N PHE A 39 4.38 -1.01 -2.53
CA PHE A 39 4.25 -2.29 -1.84
C PHE A 39 4.34 -3.45 -2.85
N GLU A 40 5.05 -4.50 -2.48
CA GLU A 40 5.07 -5.77 -3.20
C GLU A 40 4.28 -6.79 -2.37
N CYS A 41 3.17 -7.28 -2.91
CA CYS A 41 2.27 -8.20 -2.22
C CYS A 41 2.13 -9.52 -3.00
N ASP A 42 2.12 -10.65 -2.31
CA ASP A 42 1.80 -11.95 -2.91
C ASP A 42 0.35 -12.31 -2.59
N ILE A 43 -0.51 -12.17 -3.60
CA ILE A 43 -1.97 -12.23 -3.45
C ILE A 43 -2.52 -13.32 -4.39
N THR A 44 -3.48 -14.10 -3.92
CA THR A 44 -4.23 -15.06 -4.75
C THR A 44 -5.44 -14.40 -5.40
N PRO A 45 -5.96 -14.88 -6.56
CA PRO A 45 -7.04 -14.19 -7.28
C PRO A 45 -8.34 -13.94 -6.50
N ASP A 46 -8.62 -14.75 -5.49
CA ASP A 46 -9.85 -14.69 -4.68
C ASP A 46 -9.70 -13.81 -3.41
N GLN A 47 -8.53 -13.20 -3.21
CA GLN A 47 -8.22 -12.24 -2.14
C GLN A 47 -8.31 -10.80 -2.67
#